data_AF-A0A0V8DW95-F1
#
_entry.id   AF-A0A0V8DW95-F1
#
_cell.length_a   1.000
_cell.length_b   1.000
_cell.length_c   1.000
_cell.angle_alpha   90.00
_cell.angle_beta   90.00
_cell.angle_gamma   90.00
#
_symmetry.space_group_name_H-M   'P 1'
#
loop_
_entity.id
_entity.type
_entity.pdbx_description
1 polymer ?
#
loop_
_entity_poly.entity_id
_entity_poly.type
_entity_poly.pdbx_seq_one_letter_code
_entity_poly.pdbx_strand_id
1 'polypeptide(L)'
;MAYISLKSNLENPKYSLNVAHLYGDLMNTYGDNGNILMLKYVGEKLGAEMTFNIVSLGDTFAKEDYDLVFWGGGQDYEQEIIADQSLIDLSAPLKDYIESEKPLLAICGGYQMLGQYYVNSEGTKIQGTGILGHYTENLRTDRFIGDIETHNEKFGETYYGFENHSGITYLSDDEKPLGTVVYGGGNNPDDQTEGLIYKNTFGTYFHGPILSRNARLAYRLVTTALYQKYGEEIQLPAFEEILADEDKGQQIGDLKRKVEK
;
A
#
# COMPACT_ATOMS: atom_id res chain seq x y z
N MET A 1 9.00 21.45 0.08
CA MET A 1 7.97 21.78 -0.92
C MET A 1 7.79 20.54 -1.76
N ALA A 2 6.55 20.06 -1.86
CA ALA A 2 6.23 18.88 -2.66
C ALA A 2 6.72 19.06 -4.11
N TYR A 3 7.24 17.99 -4.70
CA TYR A 3 7.84 18.06 -6.04
C TYR A 3 7.50 16.84 -6.88
N ILE A 4 7.46 17.04 -8.20
CA ILE A 4 7.20 15.97 -9.16
C ILE A 4 8.43 15.06 -9.21
N SER A 5 8.28 13.83 -8.71
CA SER A 5 9.33 12.81 -8.72
C SER A 5 9.33 12.00 -10.02
N LEU A 6 8.15 11.80 -10.59
CA LEU A 6 7.95 11.05 -11.82
C LEU A 6 6.73 11.58 -12.56
N LYS A 7 6.83 11.68 -13.89
CA LYS A 7 5.69 12.03 -14.75
C LYS A 7 5.70 11.14 -15.99
N SER A 8 4.51 10.77 -16.45
CA SER A 8 4.31 10.05 -17.71
C SER A 8 4.66 10.90 -18.91
N ASN A 9 5.01 10.24 -20.01
CA ASN A 9 5.24 10.88 -21.30
C ASN A 9 4.37 10.20 -22.37
N LEU A 10 3.05 10.24 -22.14
CA LEU A 10 2.08 9.57 -22.98
C LEU A 10 1.67 10.47 -24.15
N GLU A 11 1.71 9.96 -25.37
CA GLU A 11 1.20 10.68 -26.54
C GLU A 11 -0.33 10.63 -26.54
N ASN A 12 -0.98 11.79 -26.37
CA ASN A 12 -2.45 11.97 -26.35
C ASN A 12 -3.17 11.26 -25.17
N PRO A 13 -2.91 11.67 -23.92
CA PRO A 13 -3.62 11.10 -22.77
C PRO A 13 -5.12 11.40 -22.81
N LYS A 14 -5.94 10.40 -22.49
CA LYS A 14 -7.39 10.55 -22.32
C LYS A 14 -7.76 11.03 -20.91
N TYR A 15 -6.95 10.64 -19.94
CA TYR A 15 -7.15 10.89 -18.52
C TYR A 15 -5.86 11.45 -17.91
N SER A 16 -5.95 11.98 -16.70
CA SER A 16 -4.81 12.37 -15.88
C SER A 16 -5.05 11.99 -14.43
N LEU A 17 -4.02 11.46 -13.78
CA LEU A 17 -4.06 11.17 -12.35
C LEU A 17 -2.83 11.73 -11.65
N ASN A 18 -3.07 12.37 -10.51
CA ASN A 18 -2.03 12.79 -9.60
C ASN A 18 -1.90 11.77 -8.47
N VAL A 19 -0.67 11.40 -8.13
CA VAL A 19 -0.38 10.42 -7.09
C VAL A 19 0.48 11.07 -6.01
N ALA A 20 0.01 11.05 -4.77
CA ALA A 20 0.84 11.40 -3.63
C ALA A 20 1.72 10.20 -3.27
N HIS A 21 3.03 10.37 -3.40
CA HIS A 21 4.02 9.46 -2.86
C HIS A 21 4.44 10.02 -1.48
N LEU A 22 3.71 9.60 -0.44
CA LEU A 22 3.92 10.08 0.91
C LEU A 22 5.31 9.64 1.40
N TYR A 23 6.12 10.64 1.76
CA TYR A 23 7.47 10.48 2.28
C TYR A 23 8.39 9.62 1.41
N GLY A 24 8.22 9.64 0.09
CA GLY A 24 8.96 8.75 -0.82
C GLY A 24 10.48 8.93 -0.85
N ASP A 25 10.99 10.01 -0.27
CA ASP A 25 12.41 10.29 -0.02
C ASP A 25 12.95 9.63 1.25
N LEU A 26 12.07 9.20 2.18
CA LEU A 26 12.40 8.53 3.44
C LEU A 26 11.92 7.05 3.45
N MET A 27 10.71 6.81 2.95
CA MET A 27 10.01 5.52 2.94
C MET A 27 10.27 4.75 1.64
N ASN A 28 11.54 4.48 1.34
CA ASN A 28 12.00 3.98 0.03
C ASN A 28 12.76 2.64 0.09
N THR A 29 12.56 1.88 1.15
CA THR A 29 13.29 0.62 1.38
C THR A 29 12.61 -0.58 0.70
N TYR A 30 13.27 -1.74 0.73
CA TYR A 30 12.75 -3.04 0.25
C TYR A 30 12.26 -3.10 -1.21
N GLY A 31 12.60 -2.11 -2.03
CA GLY A 31 12.17 -2.03 -3.43
C GLY A 31 10.71 -1.58 -3.58
N ASP A 32 10.05 -1.12 -2.52
CA ASP A 32 8.63 -0.76 -2.52
C ASP A 32 8.31 0.44 -3.44
N ASN A 33 9.31 1.28 -3.75
CA ASN A 33 9.19 2.31 -4.79
C ASN A 33 8.91 1.74 -6.19
N GLY A 34 9.14 0.44 -6.43
CA GLY A 34 8.70 -0.21 -7.66
C GLY A 34 7.18 -0.25 -7.81
N ASN A 35 6.40 -0.11 -6.72
CA ASN A 35 4.95 0.08 -6.79
C ASN A 35 4.58 1.36 -7.54
N ILE A 36 5.33 2.45 -7.36
CA ILE A 36 5.15 3.71 -8.10
C ILE A 36 5.32 3.49 -9.60
N LEU A 37 6.33 2.71 -9.99
CA LEU A 37 6.58 2.38 -11.39
C LEU A 37 5.45 1.52 -11.98
N MET A 38 4.93 0.56 -11.20
CA MET A 38 3.78 -0.26 -11.62
C MET A 38 2.50 0.56 -11.77
N LEU A 39 2.21 1.47 -10.84
CA LEU A 39 1.07 2.38 -10.96
C LEU A 39 1.19 3.27 -12.20
N LYS A 40 2.39 3.77 -12.50
CA LYS A 40 2.65 4.53 -13.72
C LYS A 40 2.36 3.69 -14.96
N TYR A 41 2.94 2.50 -15.04
CA TYR A 41 2.80 1.58 -16.17
C TYR A 41 1.34 1.22 -16.45
N VAL A 42 0.60 0.86 -15.40
CA VAL A 42 -0.82 0.51 -15.49
C VAL A 42 -1.66 1.72 -15.90
N GLY A 43 -1.40 2.90 -15.31
CA GLY A 43 -2.06 4.14 -15.70
C GLY A 43 -1.86 4.51 -17.17
N GLU A 44 -0.62 4.41 -17.66
CA GLU A 44 -0.31 4.66 -19.07
C GLU A 44 -1.05 3.68 -20.01
N LYS A 45 -1.14 2.39 -19.65
CA LYS A 45 -1.93 1.40 -20.41
C LYS A 45 -3.44 1.67 -20.39
N LEU A 46 -3.93 2.31 -19.33
CA LEU A 46 -5.32 2.77 -19.22
C LEU A 46 -5.55 4.13 -19.91
N GLY A 47 -4.52 4.71 -20.53
CA GLY A 47 -4.61 5.98 -21.24
C GLY A 47 -4.53 7.22 -20.34
N ALA A 48 -4.01 7.08 -19.11
CA ALA A 48 -3.84 8.16 -18.15
C ALA A 48 -2.41 8.72 -18.14
N GLU A 49 -2.29 10.05 -18.19
CA GLU A 49 -1.06 10.73 -17.80
C GLU A 49 -0.91 10.68 -16.27
N MET A 50 0.05 9.90 -15.77
CA MET A 50 0.32 9.78 -14.34
C MET A 50 1.38 10.79 -13.91
N THR A 51 1.09 11.59 -12.88
CA THR A 51 2.03 12.52 -12.24
C THR A 51 2.20 12.15 -10.77
N PHE A 52 3.43 11.87 -10.34
CA PHE A 52 3.74 11.46 -8.97
C PHE A 52 4.44 12.60 -8.24
N ASN A 53 3.95 12.95 -7.07
CA ASN A 53 4.53 14.00 -6.25
C ASN A 53 5.03 13.38 -4.94
N ILE A 54 6.29 13.61 -4.61
CA ILE A 54 6.74 13.33 -3.25
C ILE A 54 6.20 14.44 -2.35
N VAL A 55 5.44 14.02 -1.34
CA VAL A 55 4.89 14.89 -0.28
C VAL A 55 5.55 14.42 1.01
N SER A 56 6.50 15.20 1.54
CA SER A 56 7.36 14.76 2.64
C SER A 56 7.35 15.74 3.81
N LEU A 57 8.37 15.68 4.66
CA LEU A 57 8.50 16.51 5.85
C LEU A 57 8.41 18.01 5.52
N GLY A 58 7.56 18.71 6.26
CA GLY A 58 7.31 20.14 6.08
C GLY A 58 6.45 20.49 4.86
N ASP A 59 5.97 19.50 4.09
CA ASP A 59 4.98 19.70 3.03
C ASP A 59 3.55 19.62 3.57
N THR A 60 2.62 20.11 2.75
CA THR A 60 1.19 20.05 3.05
C THR A 60 0.51 19.03 2.13
N PHE A 61 -0.42 18.27 2.67
CA PHE A 61 -1.26 17.36 1.93
C PHE A 61 -2.68 17.90 1.86
N ALA A 62 -3.23 18.00 0.65
CA ALA A 62 -4.63 18.34 0.40
C ALA A 62 -5.25 17.23 -0.46
N LYS A 63 -6.44 16.73 -0.08
CA LYS A 63 -7.06 15.58 -0.74
C LYS A 63 -7.47 15.87 -2.19
N GLU A 64 -7.67 17.14 -2.52
CA GLU A 64 -8.10 17.67 -3.81
C GLU A 64 -7.00 17.57 -4.86
N ASP A 65 -5.73 17.56 -4.43
CA ASP A 65 -4.58 17.59 -5.33
C ASP A 65 -4.22 16.21 -5.90
N TYR A 66 -4.66 15.13 -5.22
CA TYR A 66 -4.21 13.76 -5.49
C TYR A 66 -5.37 12.82 -5.72
N ASP A 67 -5.27 11.96 -6.73
CA ASP A 67 -6.29 10.97 -7.06
C ASP A 67 -5.98 9.59 -6.44
N LEU A 68 -4.71 9.29 -6.18
CA LEU A 68 -4.22 8.06 -5.55
C LEU A 68 -3.14 8.40 -4.51
N VAL A 69 -3.09 7.67 -3.40
CA VAL A 69 -2.02 7.79 -2.39
C VAL A 69 -1.22 6.50 -2.30
N PHE A 70 0.10 6.61 -2.29
CA PHE A 70 1.02 5.52 -1.97
C PHE A 70 1.89 5.91 -0.78
N TRP A 71 1.99 5.01 0.20
CA TRP A 71 2.84 5.16 1.38
C TRP A 71 3.67 3.89 1.60
N GLY A 72 4.96 3.96 1.25
CA GLY A 72 5.88 2.83 1.33
C GLY A 72 6.33 2.47 2.76
N GLY A 73 7.26 1.52 2.84
CA GLY A 73 7.99 1.15 4.06
C GLY A 73 9.36 1.86 4.19
N GLY A 74 9.74 2.18 5.43
CA GLY A 74 11.03 2.79 5.78
C GLY A 74 11.75 2.01 6.86
N GLN A 75 12.88 2.51 7.34
CA GLN A 75 13.52 1.99 8.55
C GLN A 75 12.91 2.67 9.79
N ASP A 76 13.08 2.04 10.96
CA ASP A 76 12.55 2.55 12.23
C ASP A 76 12.91 4.04 12.46
N TYR A 77 14.17 4.44 12.17
CA TYR A 77 14.63 5.82 12.36
C TYR A 77 13.85 6.83 11.50
N GLU A 78 13.70 6.59 10.19
CA GLU A 78 12.93 7.47 9.32
C GLU A 78 11.44 7.50 9.70
N GLN A 79 10.88 6.36 10.12
CA GLN A 79 9.48 6.31 10.57
C GLN A 79 9.24 7.12 11.85
N GLU A 80 10.18 7.09 12.80
CA GLU A 80 10.12 7.91 14.01
C GLU A 80 10.16 9.41 13.68
N ILE A 81 11.04 9.82 12.75
CA ILE A 81 11.10 11.21 12.28
C ILE A 81 9.76 11.64 11.69
N ILE A 82 9.14 10.80 10.86
CA ILE A 82 7.84 11.08 10.24
C ILE A 82 6.75 11.19 11.30
N ALA A 83 6.74 10.26 12.26
CA ALA A 83 5.80 10.24 13.38
C ALA A 83 5.85 11.55 14.19
N ASP A 84 7.05 11.99 14.54
CA ASP A 84 7.26 13.16 15.38
C ASP A 84 6.96 14.48 14.66
N GLN A 85 7.27 14.56 13.37
CA GLN A 85 7.33 15.86 12.67
C GLN A 85 6.19 16.10 11.69
N SER A 86 5.43 15.09 11.28
CA SER A 86 4.53 15.25 10.13
C SER A 86 3.15 14.61 10.28
N LEU A 87 2.98 13.58 11.11
CA LEU A 87 1.68 12.89 11.20
C LEU A 87 0.56 13.80 11.69
N ILE A 88 0.83 14.74 12.61
CA ILE A 88 -0.19 15.66 13.14
C ILE A 88 -0.84 16.47 12.02
N ASP A 89 -0.04 17.04 11.13
CA ASP A 89 -0.53 17.88 10.03
C ASP A 89 -1.12 17.04 8.88
N LEU A 90 -0.63 15.81 8.69
CA LEU A 90 -1.14 14.90 7.67
C LEU A 90 -2.48 14.24 8.05
N SER A 91 -2.72 13.99 9.34
CA SER A 91 -3.79 13.07 9.78
C SER A 91 -5.20 13.51 9.36
N ALA A 92 -5.55 14.78 9.59
CA ALA A 92 -6.87 15.30 9.25
C ALA A 92 -7.14 15.29 7.72
N PRO A 93 -6.28 15.86 6.85
CA PRO A 93 -6.54 15.85 5.42
C PRO A 93 -6.43 14.43 4.81
N LEU A 94 -5.57 13.55 5.35
CA LEU A 94 -5.51 12.15 4.91
C LEU A 94 -6.76 11.38 5.33
N LYS A 95 -7.32 11.64 6.52
CA LYS A 95 -8.61 11.09 6.93
C LYS A 95 -9.70 11.51 5.95
N ASP A 96 -9.78 12.80 5.63
CA ASP A 96 -10.78 13.30 4.67
C ASP A 96 -10.61 12.67 3.27
N TYR A 97 -9.38 12.38 2.86
CA TYR A 97 -9.07 11.64 1.63
C TYR A 97 -9.60 10.20 1.68
N ILE A 98 -9.28 9.46 2.73
CA ILE A 98 -9.72 8.06 2.93
C ILE A 98 -11.26 7.99 3.01
N GLU A 99 -11.87 8.90 3.76
CA GLU A 99 -13.31 8.95 3.94
C GLU A 99 -14.06 9.32 2.65
N SER A 100 -13.40 10.02 1.72
CA SER A 100 -13.89 10.29 0.36
C SER A 100 -13.74 9.12 -0.62
N GLU A 101 -13.38 7.93 -0.12
CA GLU A 101 -13.29 6.68 -0.89
C GLU A 101 -12.24 6.72 -2.02
N LYS A 102 -11.22 7.56 -1.90
CA LYS A 102 -10.11 7.60 -2.86
C LYS A 102 -9.07 6.51 -2.54
N PRO A 103 -8.46 5.89 -3.57
CA PRO A 103 -7.63 4.71 -3.36
C PRO A 103 -6.28 5.03 -2.70
N LEU A 104 -5.96 4.28 -1.65
CA LEU A 104 -4.69 4.36 -0.93
C LEU A 104 -4.03 2.99 -0.84
N LEU A 105 -2.73 2.91 -1.10
CA LEU A 105 -1.91 1.74 -0.82
C LEU A 105 -0.81 2.08 0.19
N ALA A 106 -0.82 1.37 1.32
CA ALA A 106 0.17 1.51 2.39
C ALA A 106 0.92 0.19 2.61
N ILE A 107 2.25 0.26 2.67
CA ILE A 107 3.13 -0.92 2.76
C ILE A 107 3.93 -0.85 4.06
N CYS A 108 3.96 -1.96 4.80
CA CYS A 108 4.80 -2.17 5.97
C CYS A 108 4.72 -0.99 6.95
N GLY A 109 5.75 -0.15 7.02
CA GLY A 109 5.75 1.02 7.89
C GLY A 109 4.65 2.04 7.63
N GLY A 110 4.32 2.29 6.36
CA GLY A 110 3.18 3.15 6.00
C GLY A 110 1.85 2.58 6.47
N TYR A 111 1.69 1.25 6.38
CA TYR A 111 0.51 0.55 6.88
C TYR A 111 0.40 0.71 8.40
N GLN A 112 1.47 0.43 9.14
CA GLN A 112 1.53 0.59 10.60
C GLN A 112 1.17 2.01 11.07
N MET A 113 1.65 3.04 10.36
CA MET A 113 1.40 4.44 10.70
C MET A 113 -0.04 4.90 10.42
N LEU A 114 -0.82 4.19 9.60
CA LEU A 114 -2.25 4.50 9.43
C LEU A 114 -3.09 4.16 10.67
N GLY A 115 -2.61 3.22 11.49
CA GLY A 115 -3.27 2.79 12.71
C GLY A 115 -3.11 3.75 13.87
N GLN A 116 -3.50 3.29 15.05
CA GLN A 116 -3.39 4.01 16.31
C GLN A 116 -1.93 4.19 16.73
N TYR A 117 -1.13 3.14 16.63
CA TYR A 117 0.28 3.15 17.01
C TYR A 117 1.02 1.93 16.46
N TYR A 118 2.35 1.99 16.48
CA TYR A 118 3.21 0.83 16.38
C TYR A 118 4.27 0.82 17.47
N VAL A 119 4.82 -0.35 17.78
CA VAL A 119 5.96 -0.50 18.70
C VAL A 119 7.21 -0.81 17.88
N ASN A 120 8.24 0.04 17.99
CA ASN A 120 9.48 -0.13 17.24
C ASN A 120 10.32 -1.32 17.78
N SER A 121 11.46 -1.61 17.14
CA SER A 121 12.35 -2.70 17.58
C SER A 121 12.94 -2.51 18.99
N GLU A 122 13.01 -1.28 19.49
CA GLU A 122 13.45 -0.93 20.84
C GLU A 122 12.33 -1.04 21.90
N GLY A 123 11.11 -1.38 21.51
CA GLY A 123 9.94 -1.45 22.39
C GLY A 123 9.32 -0.09 22.73
N THR A 124 9.72 0.97 22.02
CA THR A 124 9.12 2.31 22.16
C THR A 124 7.82 2.36 21.37
N LYS A 125 6.76 2.84 22.03
CA LYS A 125 5.46 3.03 21.40
C LYS A 125 5.44 4.36 20.64
N ILE A 126 5.28 4.28 19.33
CA ILE A 126 5.22 5.42 18.42
C ILE A 126 3.76 5.61 17.97
N GLN A 127 3.23 6.82 18.11
CA GLN A 127 1.85 7.12 17.69
C GLN A 127 1.76 7.13 16.17
N GLY A 128 0.71 6.50 15.64
CA GLY A 128 0.34 6.61 14.24
C GLY A 128 -0.56 7.82 14.01
N THR A 129 -1.18 7.87 12.83
CA THR A 129 -2.18 8.90 12.49
C THR A 129 -3.47 8.75 13.30
N GLY A 130 -3.75 7.55 13.80
CA GLY A 130 -5.00 7.23 14.50
C GLY A 130 -6.25 7.31 13.62
N ILE A 131 -6.08 7.34 12.29
CA ILE A 131 -7.20 7.41 11.34
C ILE A 131 -7.98 6.10 11.37
N LEU A 132 -7.25 4.98 11.38
CA LEU A 132 -7.78 3.62 11.38
C LEU A 132 -7.50 2.94 12.73
N GLY A 133 -8.31 1.94 13.08
CA GLY A 133 -8.39 1.39 14.43
C GLY A 133 -7.34 0.34 14.77
N HIS A 134 -6.69 -0.27 13.78
CA HIS A 134 -5.61 -1.23 14.04
C HIS A 134 -4.45 -0.63 14.83
N TYR A 135 -3.68 -1.52 15.45
CA TYR A 135 -2.41 -1.20 16.09
C TYR A 135 -1.41 -2.31 15.83
N THR A 136 -0.12 -1.98 15.96
CA THR A 136 0.97 -2.92 15.73
C THR A 136 1.84 -3.07 16.97
N GLU A 137 1.91 -4.28 17.49
CA GLU A 137 2.80 -4.64 18.59
C GLU A 137 4.14 -5.16 18.05
N ASN A 138 5.15 -5.18 18.92
CA ASN A 138 6.40 -5.88 18.68
C ASN A 138 6.68 -6.77 19.88
N LEU A 139 6.38 -8.06 19.75
CA LEU A 139 6.58 -9.03 20.83
C LEU A 139 8.07 -9.35 21.07
N ARG A 140 9.00 -8.71 20.34
CA ARG A 140 10.43 -9.01 20.33
C ARG A 140 10.72 -10.49 20.07
N THR A 141 9.83 -11.12 19.31
CA THR A 141 9.92 -12.50 18.82
C THR A 141 10.68 -12.54 17.49
N ASP A 142 10.84 -13.74 16.94
CA ASP A 142 11.33 -13.92 15.57
C ASP A 142 10.42 -13.19 14.58
N ARG A 143 11.02 -12.67 13.50
CA ARG A 143 10.32 -11.98 12.41
C ARG A 143 9.53 -12.99 11.58
N PHE A 144 8.38 -12.57 11.05
CA PHE A 144 7.74 -13.26 9.94
C PHE A 144 8.58 -13.02 8.69
N ILE A 145 9.23 -14.08 8.18
CA ILE A 145 10.11 -14.05 7.02
C ILE A 145 9.77 -15.23 6.11
N GLY A 146 9.34 -14.95 4.88
CA GLY A 146 9.11 -15.97 3.87
C GLY A 146 8.20 -15.53 2.74
N ASP A 147 7.97 -16.43 1.78
CA ASP A 147 6.90 -16.25 0.81
C ASP A 147 5.54 -16.27 1.50
N ILE A 148 4.59 -15.52 0.95
CA ILE A 148 3.22 -15.43 1.45
C ILE A 148 2.23 -15.44 0.27
N GLU A 149 1.12 -16.14 0.49
CA GLU A 149 -0.02 -16.23 -0.41
C GLU A 149 -1.29 -15.99 0.38
N THR A 150 -2.15 -15.10 -0.13
CA THR A 150 -3.43 -14.76 0.48
C THR A 150 -4.54 -14.81 -0.56
N HIS A 151 -5.76 -15.08 -0.10
CA HIS A 151 -6.95 -15.03 -0.95
C HIS A 151 -7.95 -14.01 -0.43
N ASN A 152 -8.39 -13.11 -1.31
CA ASN A 152 -9.43 -12.15 -1.04
C ASN A 152 -10.77 -12.63 -1.62
N GLU A 153 -11.66 -13.10 -0.76
CA GLU A 153 -12.99 -13.58 -1.14
C GLU A 153 -13.88 -12.50 -1.77
N LYS A 154 -13.73 -11.23 -1.36
CA LYS A 154 -14.57 -10.12 -1.87
C LYS A 154 -14.30 -9.87 -3.36
N PHE A 155 -13.05 -9.99 -3.78
CA PHE A 155 -12.63 -9.74 -5.17
C PHE A 155 -12.43 -11.03 -5.97
N GLY A 156 -12.38 -12.19 -5.31
CA GLY A 156 -12.01 -13.46 -5.94
C GLY A 156 -10.56 -13.44 -6.45
N GLU A 157 -9.69 -12.72 -5.74
CA GLU A 157 -8.30 -12.48 -6.15
C GLU A 157 -7.33 -13.17 -5.17
N THR A 158 -6.29 -13.81 -5.72
CA THR A 158 -5.17 -14.34 -4.93
C THR A 158 -3.98 -13.40 -5.06
N TYR A 159 -3.34 -13.08 -3.94
CA TYR A 159 -2.17 -12.22 -3.91
C TYR A 159 -0.95 -12.99 -3.40
N TYR A 160 0.20 -12.70 -3.98
CA TYR A 160 1.49 -13.31 -3.64
C TYR A 160 2.51 -12.23 -3.25
N GLY A 161 3.40 -12.55 -2.32
CA GLY A 161 4.45 -11.63 -1.91
C GLY A 161 5.53 -12.31 -1.08
N PHE A 162 6.39 -11.47 -0.51
CA PHE A 162 7.37 -11.87 0.49
C PHE A 162 7.15 -11.02 1.74
N GLU A 163 6.96 -11.66 2.90
CA GLU A 163 6.84 -10.97 4.19
C GLU A 163 8.22 -10.90 4.87
N ASN A 164 8.52 -9.75 5.49
CA ASN A 164 9.69 -9.58 6.34
C ASN A 164 9.45 -8.51 7.41
N HIS A 165 8.71 -8.84 8.46
CA HIS A 165 8.38 -7.89 9.52
C HIS A 165 8.43 -8.52 10.91
N SER A 166 8.73 -7.70 11.92
CA SER A 166 8.57 -8.04 13.35
C SER A 166 7.27 -7.49 13.94
N GLY A 167 6.61 -6.56 13.23
CA GLY A 167 5.35 -5.99 13.67
C GLY A 167 4.24 -7.02 13.65
N ILE A 168 3.42 -7.04 14.69
CA ILE A 168 2.25 -7.91 14.84
C ILE A 168 1.03 -7.00 14.87
N THR A 169 0.28 -6.98 13.78
CA THR A 169 -0.85 -6.07 13.62
C THR A 169 -2.16 -6.75 13.99
N TYR A 170 -2.97 -6.05 14.76
CA TYR A 170 -4.32 -6.45 15.11
C TYR A 170 -5.30 -5.45 14.53
N LEU A 171 -6.20 -5.92 13.67
CA LEU A 171 -7.24 -5.10 13.03
C LEU A 171 -8.34 -4.72 14.03
N SER A 172 -9.00 -3.59 13.79
CA SER A 172 -10.22 -3.21 14.51
C SER A 172 -11.48 -3.85 13.91
N ASP A 173 -12.60 -3.82 14.65
CA ASP A 173 -13.86 -4.48 14.26
C ASP A 173 -14.45 -3.98 12.93
N ASP A 174 -14.13 -2.75 12.53
CA ASP A 174 -14.60 -2.09 11.30
C ASP A 174 -13.63 -2.26 10.10
N GLU A 175 -12.51 -2.93 10.33
CA GLU A 175 -11.50 -3.24 9.33
C GLU A 175 -11.62 -4.69 8.84
N LYS A 176 -11.30 -4.92 7.57
CA LYS A 176 -11.23 -6.27 7.00
C LYS A 176 -9.80 -6.57 6.57
N PRO A 177 -9.36 -7.82 6.56
CA PRO A 177 -8.04 -8.13 6.01
C PRO A 177 -8.01 -7.98 4.49
N LEU A 178 -6.81 -7.77 3.94
CA LEU A 178 -6.54 -7.83 2.50
C LEU A 178 -6.79 -9.25 1.97
N GLY A 179 -6.53 -10.28 2.76
CA GLY A 179 -6.92 -11.63 2.43
C GLY A 179 -6.75 -12.59 3.61
N THR A 180 -7.35 -13.77 3.49
CA THR A 180 -7.04 -14.90 4.36
C THR A 180 -5.74 -15.52 3.90
N VAL A 181 -4.83 -15.82 4.83
CA VAL A 181 -3.54 -16.46 4.54
C VAL A 181 -3.78 -17.89 4.08
N VAL A 182 -3.31 -18.20 2.87
CA VAL A 182 -3.22 -19.58 2.35
C VAL A 182 -1.89 -20.20 2.78
N TYR A 183 -0.82 -19.41 2.75
CA TYR A 183 0.53 -19.78 3.17
C TYR A 183 1.27 -18.52 3.64
N GLY A 184 1.98 -18.55 4.77
CA GLY A 184 2.70 -17.39 5.32
C GLY A 184 2.40 -17.13 6.80
N GLY A 185 2.77 -15.94 7.29
CA GLY A 185 2.54 -15.44 8.65
C GLY A 185 1.41 -14.42 8.70
N GLY A 186 1.39 -13.45 7.79
CA GLY A 186 0.35 -12.43 7.70
C GLY A 186 0.46 -11.36 8.78
N ASN A 187 -0.66 -10.84 9.25
CA ASN A 187 -0.69 -9.74 10.21
C ASN A 187 -0.15 -10.14 11.59
N ASN A 188 -0.52 -11.33 12.07
CA ASN A 188 -0.24 -11.82 13.41
C ASN A 188 -0.33 -13.36 13.46
N PRO A 189 0.14 -14.02 14.55
CA PRO A 189 0.13 -15.48 14.62
C PRO A 189 -1.26 -16.08 14.94
N ASP A 190 -2.27 -15.25 15.19
CA ASP A 190 -3.51 -15.66 15.86
C ASP A 190 -4.68 -15.84 14.88
N ASP A 191 -4.80 -14.98 13.86
CA ASP A 191 -6.02 -14.87 13.05
C ASP A 191 -5.94 -15.41 11.61
N GLN A 192 -4.76 -15.79 11.12
CA GLN A 192 -4.52 -16.27 9.74
C GLN A 192 -5.02 -15.28 8.67
N THR A 193 -4.88 -13.99 8.95
CA THR A 193 -5.20 -12.93 8.00
C THR A 193 -3.97 -12.11 7.63
N GLU A 194 -4.02 -11.42 6.50
CA GLU A 194 -2.97 -10.49 6.12
C GLU A 194 -3.55 -9.18 5.61
N GLY A 195 -2.84 -8.10 5.92
CA GLY A 195 -3.11 -6.77 5.44
C GLY A 195 -4.43 -6.21 5.96
N LEU A 196 -4.89 -5.19 5.26
CA LEU A 196 -6.06 -4.39 5.62
C LEU A 196 -6.77 -3.95 4.34
N ILE A 197 -8.09 -3.93 4.39
CA ILE A 197 -8.98 -3.19 3.51
C ILE A 197 -9.93 -2.38 4.40
N TYR A 198 -9.90 -1.06 4.21
CA TYR A 198 -10.93 -0.14 4.71
C TYR A 198 -11.36 0.76 3.56
N LYS A 199 -12.60 0.60 3.07
CA LYS A 199 -13.07 1.25 1.83
C LYS A 199 -12.13 0.93 0.65
N ASN A 200 -11.47 1.95 0.10
CA ASN A 200 -10.48 1.84 -0.98
C ASN A 200 -9.04 2.03 -0.46
N THR A 201 -8.83 1.91 0.85
CA THR A 201 -7.50 1.86 1.49
C THR A 201 -7.06 0.42 1.66
N PHE A 202 -5.87 0.11 1.17
CA PHE A 202 -5.23 -1.20 1.19
C PHE A 202 -3.93 -1.10 2.00
N GLY A 203 -3.80 -1.90 3.06
CA GLY A 203 -2.59 -2.06 3.86
C GLY A 203 -2.03 -3.47 3.71
N THR A 204 -0.71 -3.64 3.71
CA THR A 204 -0.08 -4.96 3.57
C THR A 204 1.37 -4.98 4.04
N TYR A 205 1.86 -6.16 4.43
CA TYR A 205 3.28 -6.43 4.68
C TYR A 205 4.02 -7.01 3.48
N PHE A 206 3.36 -7.17 2.33
CA PHE A 206 3.96 -7.75 1.15
C PHE A 206 5.04 -6.82 0.57
N HIS A 207 6.26 -7.34 0.53
CA HIS A 207 7.36 -6.81 -0.26
C HIS A 207 7.50 -7.58 -1.58
N GLY A 208 8.38 -7.10 -2.46
CA GLY A 208 8.61 -7.70 -3.77
C GLY A 208 9.08 -6.73 -4.83
N PRO A 209 8.29 -5.69 -5.22
CA PRO A 209 7.12 -5.08 -4.55
C PRO A 209 5.74 -5.67 -4.90
N ILE A 210 4.72 -5.46 -4.05
CA ILE A 210 3.37 -6.08 -4.18
C ILE A 210 2.74 -5.88 -5.56
N LEU A 211 2.76 -4.68 -6.14
CA LEU A 211 2.06 -4.41 -7.39
C LEU A 211 2.73 -5.05 -8.61
N SER A 212 4.04 -5.30 -8.53
CA SER A 212 4.73 -6.04 -9.60
C SER A 212 4.38 -7.52 -9.55
N ARG A 213 4.13 -8.06 -8.36
CA ARG A 213 3.75 -9.46 -8.18
C ARG A 213 2.26 -9.68 -8.38
N ASN A 214 1.44 -8.64 -8.26
CA ASN A 214 -0.02 -8.71 -8.28
C ASN A 214 -0.61 -7.62 -9.19
N ALA A 215 -0.51 -7.80 -10.50
CA ALA A 215 -0.96 -6.80 -11.48
C ALA A 215 -2.46 -6.46 -11.37
N ARG A 216 -3.30 -7.40 -10.91
CA ARG A 216 -4.73 -7.17 -10.66
C ARG A 216 -4.97 -6.13 -9.58
N LEU A 217 -4.18 -6.13 -8.51
CA LEU A 217 -4.27 -5.10 -7.47
C LEU A 217 -3.85 -3.72 -8.02
N ALA A 218 -2.82 -3.67 -8.86
CA ALA A 218 -2.40 -2.43 -9.51
C ALA A 218 -3.50 -1.88 -10.43
N TYR A 219 -4.10 -2.74 -11.25
CA TYR A 219 -5.26 -2.41 -12.08
C TYR A 219 -6.43 -1.90 -11.24
N ARG A 220 -6.76 -2.59 -10.14
CA ARG A 220 -7.83 -2.20 -9.22
C ARG A 220 -7.62 -0.80 -8.65
N LEU A 221 -6.43 -0.49 -8.14
CA LEU A 221 -6.12 0.83 -7.59
C LEU A 221 -6.27 1.95 -8.63
N VAL A 222 -5.69 1.77 -9.81
CA VAL A 222 -5.70 2.80 -10.86
C VAL A 222 -7.10 2.98 -11.46
N THR A 223 -7.82 1.89 -11.74
CA THR A 223 -9.20 1.97 -12.24
C THR A 223 -10.13 2.60 -11.21
N THR A 224 -9.97 2.27 -9.92
CA THR A 224 -10.73 2.94 -8.84
C THR A 224 -10.48 4.46 -8.84
N ALA A 225 -9.23 4.91 -9.00
CA ALA A 225 -8.92 6.34 -9.09
C ALA A 225 -9.55 6.99 -10.33
N LEU A 226 -9.53 6.31 -11.48
CA LEU A 226 -10.14 6.80 -12.72
C LEU A 226 -11.66 6.93 -12.59
N TYR A 227 -12.34 5.91 -12.06
CA TYR A 227 -13.79 5.94 -11.85
C TYR A 227 -14.20 7.02 -10.85
N GLN A 228 -13.45 7.18 -9.75
CA GLN A 228 -13.69 8.26 -8.78
C GLN A 228 -13.57 9.66 -9.41
N LYS A 229 -12.62 9.86 -10.33
CA LYS A 229 -12.36 11.17 -10.94
C LYS A 229 -13.26 11.49 -12.13
N TYR A 230 -13.56 10.50 -12.96
CA TYR A 230 -14.20 10.68 -14.27
C TYR A 230 -15.59 10.04 -14.39
N GLY A 231 -16.07 9.37 -13.34
CA GLY A 231 -17.38 8.68 -13.34
C GLY A 231 -17.29 7.22 -13.77
N GLU A 232 -18.25 6.40 -13.33
CA GLU A 232 -18.32 4.95 -13.62
C GLU A 232 -18.68 4.65 -15.10
N GLU A 233 -19.15 5.65 -15.84
CA GLU A 233 -19.55 5.52 -17.25
C GLU A 233 -18.36 5.40 -18.22
N ILE A 234 -17.16 5.78 -17.80
CA ILE A 234 -15.97 5.71 -18.65
C ILE A 234 -15.67 4.25 -19.04
N GLN A 235 -15.24 4.06 -20.28
CA GLN A 235 -14.86 2.74 -20.78
C GLN A 235 -13.34 2.58 -20.69
N LEU A 236 -12.91 1.73 -19.76
CA LEU A 236 -11.51 1.38 -19.58
C LEU A 236 -11.21 0.04 -20.27
N PRO A 237 -10.01 -0.14 -20.86
CA PRO A 237 -9.58 -1.45 -21.37
C PRO A 237 -9.68 -2.53 -20.29
N ALA A 238 -10.13 -3.73 -20.65
CA ALA A 238 -10.24 -4.83 -19.70
C ALA A 238 -8.85 -5.28 -19.23
N PHE A 239 -8.74 -5.80 -18.00
CA PHE A 239 -7.47 -6.29 -17.46
C PHE A 239 -6.78 -7.28 -18.42
N GLU A 240 -7.54 -8.25 -18.92
CA GLU A 240 -7.04 -9.30 -19.82
C GLU A 240 -6.49 -8.76 -21.15
N GLU A 241 -6.93 -7.57 -21.58
CA GLU A 241 -6.45 -6.96 -22.82
C GLU A 241 -5.09 -6.28 -22.64
N ILE A 242 -4.84 -5.72 -21.45
CA ILE A 242 -3.68 -4.85 -21.23
C ILE A 242 -2.61 -5.44 -20.31
N LEU A 243 -2.96 -6.41 -19.45
CA LEU A 243 -2.10 -6.92 -18.38
C LEU A 243 -2.08 -8.46 -18.25
N ALA A 244 -2.59 -9.20 -19.25
CA ALA A 244 -2.65 -10.66 -19.18
C ALA A 244 -1.29 -11.35 -19.13
N ASP A 245 -0.21 -10.72 -19.64
CA ASP A 245 1.12 -11.32 -19.60
C ASP A 245 1.75 -11.19 -18.21
N GLU A 246 1.43 -10.13 -17.48
CA GLU A 246 1.87 -9.82 -16.13
C GLU A 246 1.21 -10.73 -15.06
N ASP A 247 0.09 -11.37 -15.41
CA ASP A 247 -0.60 -12.36 -14.57
C ASP A 247 0.00 -13.77 -14.69
N LYS A 248 0.81 -14.03 -15.74
CA LYS A 248 1.39 -15.36 -15.98
C LYS A 248 2.50 -15.67 -14.98
N GLY A 249 2.47 -16.86 -14.38
CA GLY A 249 3.54 -17.36 -13.50
C GLY A 249 3.51 -16.80 -12.07
N GLN A 250 2.38 -16.25 -11.64
CA GLN A 250 2.14 -15.94 -10.22
C GLN A 250 1.81 -17.23 -9.44
N GLN A 251 2.85 -17.85 -8.90
CA GLN A 251 2.79 -19.04 -8.03
C GLN A 251 3.94 -18.99 -7.02
N ILE A 252 3.75 -19.59 -5.84
CA ILE A 252 4.85 -19.91 -4.92
C ILE A 252 5.57 -21.15 -5.46
N GLY A 253 6.85 -21.00 -5.83
CA GLY A 253 7.65 -22.08 -6.41
C GLY A 253 8.53 -22.84 -5.41
N ASP A 254 8.87 -22.24 -4.27
CA ASP A 254 9.86 -22.77 -3.32
C ASP A 254 9.35 -22.60 -1.87
N LEU A 255 8.81 -23.67 -1.26
CA LEU A 255 8.19 -23.65 0.08
C LEU A 255 9.20 -23.59 1.25
N LYS A 256 10.37 -22.94 1.08
CA LYS A 256 11.41 -22.93 2.12
C LYS A 256 11.12 -21.86 3.17
N ARG A 257 10.56 -22.25 4.31
CA ARG A 257 10.45 -21.38 5.49
C ARG A 257 11.67 -21.52 6.39
N LYS A 258 12.13 -20.40 6.97
CA LYS A 258 13.20 -20.40 7.98
C LYS A 258 12.71 -20.77 9.39
N VAL A 259 11.40 -20.95 9.57
CA VAL A 259 10.78 -21.23 10.86
C VAL A 259 9.97 -22.52 10.77
N GLU A 260 10.68 -23.65 10.88
CA GLU A 260 10.14 -24.83 11.56
C GLU A 260 10.62 -24.76 13.01
N LYS A 261 9.68 -24.60 13.94
CA LYS A 261 9.82 -25.04 15.33
C LYS A 261 8.48 -25.57 15.82
#